data_AF-A0A9W9VHG3-F1
#
_entry.id   AF-A0A9W9VHG3-F1
#
_cell.length_a   1.000
_cell.length_b   1.000
_cell.length_c   1.000
_cell.angle_alpha   90.00
_cell.angle_beta   90.00
_cell.angle_gamma   90.00
#
_symmetry.space_group_name_H-M   'P 1'
#
loop_
_entity.id
_entity.type
_entity.pdbx_description
1 polymer ?
#
loop_
_entity_poly.entity_id
_entity_poly.type
_entity_poly.pdbx_seq_one_letter_code
_entity_poly.pdbx_strand_id
1 'polypeptide(L)'
;MTGDRPKWKALLLKENERCQSRGTKLPSETYFNEDIQAQCLELQSSETLVLLLFQIADANAFTFLQEAIFASKTTEIDKPRKVSMEMSTGDRFNIMDKLDGDITFNALLKRYHLMELFRNSGGRESGGSMVIIPVYADSSFQRPGRKGNPISNACADVTQRMMTETFPSLRPGTREYDSKKVIMKRYRVLASRFQVFVDKFGLAILCFIQPFQGTRGPSWGISDNKIREINDTNLKAFIDILDQSQGDYLRSVCKAAEPLLSSLIYTSSSKAAEFPLERIETADILQLPKGSDDLLFLLRDVSRDGSTF
;
A
#
# COMPACT_ATOMS: atom_id res chain seq x y z
N MET A 1 4.78 -37.30 -5.46
CA MET A 1 4.61 -36.00 -4.76
C MET A 1 4.50 -34.93 -5.81
N THR A 2 3.29 -34.52 -6.17
CA THR A 2 3.03 -33.41 -7.09
C THR A 2 3.39 -32.11 -6.36
N GLY A 3 4.63 -31.66 -6.50
CA GLY A 3 5.09 -30.40 -5.93
C GLY A 3 4.29 -29.26 -6.54
N ASP A 4 3.53 -28.55 -5.71
CA ASP A 4 2.72 -27.42 -6.14
C ASP A 4 3.65 -26.37 -6.76
N ARG A 5 3.38 -25.97 -8.01
CA ARG A 5 4.25 -25.02 -8.73
C ARG A 5 4.15 -23.65 -8.02
N PRO A 6 5.28 -22.95 -7.78
CA PRO A 6 5.24 -21.64 -7.15
C PRO A 6 4.34 -20.67 -7.91
N LYS A 7 3.42 -19.98 -7.22
CA LYS A 7 2.37 -19.17 -7.85
C LYS A 7 2.92 -18.07 -8.75
N TRP A 8 4.08 -17.52 -8.40
CA TRP A 8 4.74 -16.47 -9.18
C TRP A 8 5.19 -16.92 -10.58
N LYS A 9 5.43 -18.23 -10.80
CA LYS A 9 5.78 -18.73 -12.14
C LYS A 9 4.63 -18.58 -13.14
N ALA A 10 3.38 -18.72 -12.68
CA ALA A 10 2.21 -18.50 -13.51
C ALA A 10 2.04 -17.01 -13.85
N LEU A 11 2.38 -16.11 -12.92
CA LEU A 11 2.40 -14.67 -13.18
C LEU A 11 3.48 -14.30 -14.20
N LEU A 12 4.70 -14.84 -14.05
CA LEU A 12 5.80 -14.62 -14.99
C LEU A 12 5.43 -15.09 -16.41
N LEU A 13 4.80 -16.25 -16.54
CA LEU A 13 4.37 -16.76 -17.85
C LEU A 13 3.38 -15.81 -18.54
N LYS A 14 2.33 -15.39 -17.81
CA LYS A 14 1.34 -14.43 -18.33
C LYS A 14 1.97 -13.10 -18.70
N GLU A 15 2.93 -12.64 -17.92
CA GLU A 15 3.62 -11.39 -18.19
C GLU A 15 4.52 -11.48 -19.42
N ASN A 16 5.23 -12.60 -19.59
CA ASN A 16 5.99 -12.86 -20.81
C ASN A 16 5.09 -12.84 -22.06
N GLU A 17 3.91 -13.46 -22.00
CA GLU A 17 2.93 -13.46 -23.09
C GLU A 17 2.49 -12.03 -23.45
N ARG A 18 2.18 -11.19 -22.44
CA ARG A 18 1.85 -9.77 -22.65
C ARG A 18 2.99 -9.02 -23.31
N CYS A 19 4.22 -9.15 -22.77
CA CYS A 19 5.38 -8.45 -23.31
C CYS A 19 5.66 -8.86 -24.77
N GLN A 20 5.59 -10.16 -25.08
CA GLN A 20 5.75 -10.66 -26.44
C GLN A 20 4.69 -10.12 -27.39
N SER A 21 3.42 -10.13 -26.97
CA SER A 21 2.30 -9.64 -27.78
C SER A 21 2.42 -8.15 -28.14
N ARG A 22 3.11 -7.37 -27.30
CA ARG A 22 3.30 -5.92 -27.46
C ARG A 22 4.71 -5.54 -27.94
N GLY A 23 5.59 -6.51 -28.16
CA GLY A 23 6.97 -6.26 -28.55
C GLY A 23 7.80 -5.50 -27.50
N THR A 24 7.45 -5.62 -26.22
CA THR A 24 8.21 -5.01 -25.12
C THR A 24 9.23 -5.99 -24.55
N LYS A 25 10.24 -5.46 -23.85
CA LYS A 25 11.23 -6.28 -23.14
C LYS A 25 10.57 -7.20 -22.12
N LEU A 26 11.11 -8.41 -21.97
CA LEU A 26 10.61 -9.39 -21.00
C LEU A 26 10.97 -9.00 -19.56
N PRO A 27 10.24 -9.52 -18.55
CA PRO A 27 10.63 -9.43 -17.14
C PRO A 27 12.10 -9.82 -16.87
N SER A 28 12.61 -10.86 -17.53
CA SER A 28 14.00 -11.32 -17.39
C SER A 28 15.04 -10.31 -17.92
N GLU A 29 14.62 -9.38 -18.78
CA GLU A 29 15.46 -8.32 -19.36
C GLU A 29 15.25 -6.97 -18.66
N THR A 30 14.33 -6.92 -17.68
CA THR A 30 13.92 -5.69 -17.00
C THR A 30 14.00 -5.89 -15.49
N TYR A 31 12.86 -6.14 -14.84
CA TYR A 31 12.72 -6.08 -13.39
C TYR A 31 12.90 -7.42 -12.67
N PHE A 32 13.09 -8.52 -13.40
CA PHE A 32 13.24 -9.87 -12.86
C PHE A 32 14.39 -10.64 -13.55
N ASN A 33 15.50 -9.95 -13.77
CA ASN A 33 16.75 -10.55 -14.27
C ASN A 33 17.39 -11.50 -13.24
N GLU A 34 18.47 -12.18 -13.63
CA GLU A 34 19.15 -13.19 -12.80
C GLU A 34 19.63 -12.63 -11.45
N ASP A 35 20.16 -11.41 -11.43
CA ASP A 35 20.63 -10.76 -10.19
C ASP A 35 19.47 -10.50 -9.22
N ILE A 36 18.34 -9.98 -9.73
CA ILE A 36 17.13 -9.74 -8.92
C ILE A 36 16.53 -11.06 -8.42
N GLN A 37 16.57 -12.12 -9.25
CA GLN A 37 16.13 -13.45 -8.85
C GLN A 37 16.98 -14.00 -7.71
N ALA A 38 18.30 -13.91 -7.80
CA ALA A 38 19.22 -14.33 -6.75
C ALA A 38 18.95 -13.59 -5.44
N GLN A 39 18.86 -12.25 -5.50
CA GLN A 39 18.55 -11.43 -4.33
C GLN A 39 17.21 -11.79 -3.69
N CYS A 40 16.17 -12.07 -4.48
CA CYS A 40 14.86 -12.47 -3.94
C CYS A 40 14.89 -13.84 -3.25
N LEU A 41 15.72 -14.77 -3.73
CA LEU A 41 15.85 -16.11 -3.14
C LEU A 41 16.57 -16.10 -1.80
N GLU A 42 17.42 -15.11 -1.55
CA GLU A 42 18.12 -14.92 -0.27
C GLU A 42 17.19 -14.42 0.85
N LEU A 43 16.04 -13.82 0.50
CA LEU A 43 15.09 -13.30 1.49
C LEU A 43 14.23 -14.41 2.09
N GLN A 44 14.11 -14.44 3.42
CA GLN A 44 13.07 -15.26 4.05
C GLN A 44 11.69 -14.73 3.64
N SER A 45 10.70 -15.61 3.47
CA SER A 45 9.40 -15.29 2.87
C SER A 45 9.48 -14.89 1.39
N SER A 46 10.50 -15.39 0.66
CA SER A 46 10.75 -15.13 -0.76
C SER A 46 9.50 -15.27 -1.63
N GLU A 47 8.64 -16.27 -1.42
CA GLU A 47 7.44 -16.41 -2.26
C GLU A 47 6.49 -15.20 -2.16
N THR A 48 6.19 -14.71 -0.96
CA THR A 48 5.33 -13.52 -0.78
C THR A 48 5.98 -12.28 -1.40
N LEU A 49 7.30 -12.12 -1.24
CA LEU A 49 8.03 -10.97 -1.75
C LEU A 49 8.15 -11.01 -3.28
N VAL A 50 8.41 -12.18 -3.86
CA VAL A 50 8.43 -12.39 -5.30
C VAL A 50 7.04 -12.17 -5.89
N LEU A 51 5.97 -12.66 -5.26
CA LEU A 51 4.61 -12.35 -5.68
C LEU A 51 4.35 -10.84 -5.67
N LEU A 52 4.78 -10.13 -4.63
CA LEU A 52 4.61 -8.68 -4.53
C LEU A 52 5.38 -7.96 -5.63
N LEU A 53 6.60 -8.42 -5.93
CA LEU A 53 7.44 -7.90 -7.01
C LEU A 53 6.75 -7.98 -8.37
N PHE A 54 6.03 -9.07 -8.65
CA PHE A 54 5.25 -9.19 -9.88
C PHE A 54 4.00 -8.32 -9.85
N GLN A 55 3.22 -8.37 -8.77
CA GLN A 55 1.87 -7.78 -8.72
C GLN A 55 1.84 -6.27 -8.53
N ILE A 56 2.86 -5.69 -7.89
CA ILE A 56 2.84 -4.25 -7.58
C ILE A 56 2.82 -3.44 -8.87
N ALA A 57 1.78 -2.63 -9.07
CA ALA A 57 1.58 -1.83 -10.29
C ALA A 57 1.62 -2.64 -11.61
N ASP A 58 1.19 -3.90 -11.58
CA ASP A 58 0.90 -4.69 -12.79
C ASP A 58 -0.50 -4.36 -13.34
N ALA A 59 -0.86 -4.93 -14.50
CA ALA A 59 -2.19 -4.74 -15.08
C ALA A 59 -3.35 -5.07 -14.12
N ASN A 60 -3.22 -6.10 -13.28
CA ASN A 60 -4.27 -6.45 -12.32
C ASN A 60 -4.45 -5.33 -11.28
N ALA A 61 -3.38 -4.61 -10.91
CA ALA A 61 -3.45 -3.52 -9.93
C ALA A 61 -4.25 -2.35 -10.50
N PHE A 62 -4.15 -2.11 -11.81
CA PHE A 62 -4.94 -1.11 -12.50
C PHE A 62 -6.41 -1.53 -12.59
N THR A 63 -6.71 -2.82 -12.82
CA THR A 63 -8.10 -3.29 -12.76
C THR A 63 -8.71 -3.17 -11.36
N PHE A 64 -7.92 -3.39 -10.31
CA PHE A 64 -8.33 -3.16 -8.92
C PHE A 64 -8.63 -1.68 -8.66
N LEU A 65 -7.78 -0.78 -9.16
CA LEU A 65 -8.01 0.66 -9.07
C LEU A 65 -9.27 1.07 -9.85
N GLN A 66 -9.48 0.54 -11.04
CA GLN A 66 -10.68 0.74 -11.85
C GLN A 66 -11.95 0.30 -11.09
N GLU A 67 -11.93 -0.89 -10.47
CA GLU A 67 -13.04 -1.38 -9.64
C GLU A 67 -13.29 -0.46 -8.45
N ALA A 68 -12.23 0.05 -7.81
CA ALA A 68 -12.36 0.98 -6.69
C ALA A 68 -13.04 2.30 -7.11
N ILE A 69 -12.71 2.83 -8.29
CA ILE A 69 -13.35 4.03 -8.85
C ILE A 69 -14.83 3.77 -9.09
N PHE A 70 -15.18 2.68 -9.78
CA PHE A 70 -16.58 2.35 -10.04
C PHE A 70 -17.38 2.11 -8.76
N ALA A 71 -16.82 1.38 -7.79
CA ALA A 71 -17.45 1.16 -6.48
C ALA A 71 -17.68 2.47 -5.71
N SER A 72 -16.75 3.44 -5.83
CA SER A 72 -16.90 4.76 -5.20
C SER A 72 -18.01 5.62 -5.79
N LYS A 73 -18.39 5.36 -7.06
CA LYS A 73 -19.45 6.09 -7.78
C LYS A 73 -20.83 5.45 -7.61
N THR A 74 -20.89 4.13 -7.51
CA THR A 74 -22.15 3.36 -7.44
C THR A 74 -22.66 3.18 -6.02
N THR A 75 -21.75 3.05 -5.06
CA THR A 75 -22.12 3.03 -3.65
C THR A 75 -22.33 4.49 -3.24
N GLU A 76 -23.50 4.85 -2.72
CA GLU A 76 -23.68 6.08 -1.93
C GLU A 76 -22.83 5.96 -0.65
N ILE A 77 -21.51 5.94 -0.82
CA ILE A 77 -20.58 6.07 0.29
C ILE A 77 -20.66 7.53 0.66
N ASP A 78 -21.46 7.78 1.67
CA ASP A 78 -21.58 9.09 2.28
C ASP A 78 -20.18 9.69 2.50
N LYS A 79 -20.06 11.01 2.29
CA LYS A 79 -18.87 11.81 2.63
C LYS A 79 -18.18 11.48 3.98
N PRO A 80 -18.85 11.04 5.07
CA PRO A 80 -18.20 10.72 6.33
C PRO A 80 -17.25 9.51 6.28
N ARG A 81 -17.30 8.65 5.25
CA ARG A 81 -16.38 7.51 5.13
C ARG A 81 -15.08 7.83 4.39
N LYS A 82 -14.97 9.02 3.78
CA LYS A 82 -13.73 9.47 3.13
C LYS A 82 -12.72 9.96 4.17
N VAL A 83 -11.45 9.96 3.79
CA VAL A 83 -10.38 10.44 4.66
C VAL A 83 -10.43 11.97 4.75
N SER A 84 -10.63 12.48 5.97
CA SER A 84 -10.46 13.89 6.31
C SER A 84 -9.30 14.06 7.29
N MET A 85 -8.55 15.16 7.16
CA MET A 85 -7.48 15.54 8.09
C MET A 85 -8.03 15.94 9.46
N GLU A 86 -9.27 16.45 9.52
CA GLU A 86 -9.92 16.93 10.75
C GLU A 86 -10.60 15.80 11.53
N MET A 87 -10.68 14.59 10.96
CA MET A 87 -11.37 13.45 11.56
C MET A 87 -10.61 12.89 12.76
N SER A 88 -11.33 12.72 13.88
CA SER A 88 -10.77 12.14 15.09
C SER A 88 -10.28 10.71 14.89
N THR A 89 -9.32 10.28 15.70
CA THR A 89 -8.81 8.89 15.73
C THR A 89 -9.90 7.87 16.06
N GLY A 90 -10.84 8.21 16.95
CA GLY A 90 -12.00 7.39 17.29
C GLY A 90 -12.94 7.17 16.11
N ASP A 91 -13.30 8.25 15.40
CA ASP A 91 -14.15 8.16 14.20
C ASP A 91 -13.47 7.35 13.09
N ARG A 92 -12.15 7.57 12.92
CA ARG A 92 -11.33 6.84 11.96
C ARG A 92 -11.33 5.33 12.23
N PHE A 93 -11.18 4.93 13.48
CA PHE A 93 -11.30 3.52 13.87
C PHE A 93 -12.69 2.96 13.60
N ASN A 94 -13.75 3.70 13.96
CA ASN A 94 -15.13 3.26 13.74
C ASN A 94 -15.45 3.10 12.24
N ILE A 95 -14.89 3.94 11.39
CA ILE A 95 -14.97 3.79 9.92
C ILE A 95 -14.22 2.53 9.49
N MET A 96 -12.97 2.34 9.93
CA MET A 96 -12.18 1.15 9.58
C MET A 96 -12.87 -0.16 9.98
N ASP A 97 -13.51 -0.21 11.13
CA ASP A 97 -14.28 -1.37 11.62
C ASP A 97 -15.49 -1.67 10.73
N LYS A 98 -16.15 -0.62 10.21
CA LYS A 98 -17.28 -0.72 9.27
C LYS A 98 -16.87 -1.00 7.82
N LEU A 99 -15.59 -0.83 7.48
CA LEU A 99 -15.03 -1.09 6.15
C LEU A 99 -14.61 -2.57 5.97
N ASP A 100 -14.87 -3.44 6.95
CA ASP A 100 -14.69 -4.87 6.80
C ASP A 100 -15.71 -5.45 5.81
N GLY A 101 -15.23 -5.93 4.66
CA GLY A 101 -16.03 -6.54 3.59
C GLY A 101 -15.24 -6.73 2.29
N ASP A 102 -15.81 -7.45 1.32
CA ASP A 102 -15.13 -7.82 0.05
C ASP A 102 -15.15 -6.71 -1.02
N ILE A 103 -15.46 -5.46 -0.63
CA ILE A 103 -15.46 -4.33 -1.56
C ILE A 103 -14.03 -3.77 -1.66
N THR A 104 -13.45 -3.88 -2.85
CA THR A 104 -12.14 -3.34 -3.25
C THR A 104 -11.91 -1.91 -2.76
N PHE A 105 -12.88 -1.01 -2.94
CA PHE A 105 -12.79 0.37 -2.46
C PHE A 105 -12.71 0.49 -0.93
N ASN A 106 -13.41 -0.37 -0.17
CA ASN A 106 -13.34 -0.35 1.29
C ASN A 106 -11.97 -0.79 1.80
N ALA A 107 -11.39 -1.83 1.17
CA ALA A 107 -10.02 -2.27 1.49
C ALA A 107 -9.02 -1.13 1.27
N LEU A 108 -9.19 -0.38 0.18
CA LEU A 108 -8.36 0.78 -0.13
C LEU A 108 -8.53 1.89 0.93
N LEU A 109 -9.76 2.32 1.21
CA LEU A 109 -10.06 3.33 2.23
C LEU A 109 -9.50 2.94 3.60
N LYS A 110 -9.66 1.67 3.99
CA LYS A 110 -9.17 1.16 5.27
C LYS A 110 -7.66 1.33 5.41
N ARG A 111 -6.89 1.08 4.35
CA ARG A 111 -5.42 1.29 4.35
C ARG A 111 -5.04 2.75 4.53
N TYR A 112 -5.75 3.67 3.86
CA TYR A 112 -5.49 5.11 4.03
C TYR A 112 -5.90 5.61 5.42
N HIS A 113 -7.04 5.19 5.95
CA HIS A 113 -7.43 5.50 7.34
C HIS A 113 -6.42 4.93 8.34
N LEU A 114 -5.95 3.71 8.13
CA LEU A 114 -4.92 3.11 8.99
C LEU A 114 -3.60 3.89 8.96
N MET A 115 -3.17 4.29 7.76
CA MET A 115 -1.94 5.06 7.58
C MET A 115 -2.04 6.43 8.26
N GLU A 116 -3.16 7.14 8.11
CA GLU A 116 -3.38 8.42 8.79
C GLU A 116 -3.52 8.27 10.31
N LEU A 117 -4.17 7.21 10.81
CA LEU A 117 -4.20 6.90 12.24
C LEU A 117 -2.76 6.74 12.79
N PHE A 118 -1.93 5.97 12.08
CA PHE A 118 -0.54 5.75 12.48
C PHE A 118 0.29 7.05 12.46
N ARG A 119 0.11 7.91 11.45
CA ARG A 119 0.80 9.19 11.33
C ARG A 119 0.40 10.16 12.43
N ASN A 120 -0.91 10.32 12.67
CA ASN A 120 -1.45 11.23 13.69
C ASN A 120 -0.99 10.85 15.10
N SER A 121 -0.82 9.55 15.38
CA SER A 121 -0.25 9.07 16.64
C SER A 121 1.30 9.10 16.69
N GLY A 122 1.95 9.86 15.79
CA GLY A 122 3.40 10.09 15.74
C GLY A 122 4.23 8.91 15.24
N GLY A 123 3.63 8.02 14.45
CA GLY A 123 4.30 6.86 13.87
C GLY A 123 5.42 7.20 12.88
N ARG A 124 5.35 8.36 12.21
CA ARG A 124 6.37 8.82 11.25
C ARG A 124 7.64 9.34 11.93
N GLU A 125 7.48 10.02 13.06
CA GLU A 125 8.57 10.66 13.83
C GLU A 125 9.25 9.68 14.78
N SER A 126 8.51 8.66 15.22
CA SER A 126 9.06 7.58 16.01
C SER A 126 9.89 6.71 15.07
N GLY A 127 11.19 6.54 15.31
CA GLY A 127 12.17 5.81 14.47
C GLY A 127 11.88 4.32 14.21
N GLY A 128 10.62 3.89 14.30
CA GLY A 128 10.09 2.65 13.71
C GLY A 128 9.67 2.77 12.24
N SER A 129 9.63 3.98 11.65
CA SER A 129 9.84 4.11 10.20
C SER A 129 11.34 4.16 9.96
N MET A 130 11.83 3.35 9.05
CA MET A 130 13.25 3.02 8.88
C MET A 130 14.07 4.15 8.22
N VAL A 131 13.79 5.40 8.58
CA VAL A 131 14.61 6.56 8.23
C VAL A 131 15.57 6.78 9.38
N ILE A 132 16.81 6.31 9.22
CA ILE A 132 17.93 6.77 10.05
C ILE A 132 18.16 8.23 9.68
N ILE A 133 17.51 9.15 10.39
CA ILE A 133 17.93 10.54 10.38
C ILE A 133 19.24 10.57 11.17
N PRO A 134 20.38 11.03 10.59
CA PRO A 134 21.55 11.34 11.39
C PRO A 134 21.14 12.49 12.31
N VAL A 135 20.83 12.17 13.56
CA VAL A 135 20.64 13.18 14.59
C VAL A 135 22.00 13.82 14.79
N TYR A 136 22.22 14.98 14.18
CA TYR A 136 23.18 15.93 14.71
C TYR A 136 22.77 16.17 16.16
N ALA A 137 23.61 15.69 17.07
CA ALA A 137 23.38 15.79 18.49
C ALA A 137 23.44 17.26 18.90
N ASP A 138 22.30 17.95 18.83
CA ASP A 138 22.13 19.18 19.59
C ASP A 138 21.57 18.82 20.97
N SER A 139 22.38 19.18 21.95
CA SER A 139 22.29 18.72 23.32
C SER A 139 21.30 19.56 24.11
N SER A 140 20.04 19.16 24.15
CA SER A 140 19.12 19.53 25.24
C SER A 140 17.89 18.62 25.23
N PHE A 141 17.43 18.22 26.43
CA PHE A 141 16.35 17.24 26.71
C PHE A 141 16.72 15.75 26.72
N GLN A 142 17.67 15.37 27.58
CA GLN A 142 17.73 13.99 28.08
C GLN A 142 16.51 13.72 28.99
N ARG A 143 15.46 13.09 28.44
CA ARG A 143 14.45 12.41 29.26
C ARG A 143 15.14 11.25 30.00
N PRO A 144 14.82 10.99 31.29
CA PRO A 144 15.41 9.87 32.01
C PRO A 144 15.19 8.57 31.24
N GLY A 145 16.29 7.90 30.88
CA GLY A 145 16.29 6.73 29.99
C GLY A 145 15.43 5.61 30.56
N ARG A 146 14.29 5.33 29.92
CA ARG A 146 13.49 4.13 30.21
C ARG A 146 14.31 2.89 29.86
N LYS A 147 14.41 1.93 30.79
CA LYS A 147 15.03 0.63 30.55
C LYS A 147 14.32 -0.08 29.39
N GLY A 148 15.05 -0.51 28.37
CA GLY A 148 14.52 -1.22 27.20
C GLY A 148 15.19 -0.80 25.89
N ASN A 149 14.99 -1.58 24.83
CA ASN A 149 15.44 -1.21 23.49
C ASN A 149 14.72 0.09 23.05
N PRO A 150 15.42 1.17 22.68
CA PRO A 150 14.82 2.45 22.26
C PRO A 150 13.77 2.31 21.16
N ILE A 151 13.98 1.42 20.18
CA ILE A 151 13.02 1.16 19.09
C ILE A 151 11.74 0.51 19.64
N SER A 152 11.89 -0.42 20.57
CA SER A 152 10.75 -1.08 21.24
C SER A 152 9.93 -0.07 22.05
N ASN A 153 10.61 0.83 22.78
CA ASN A 153 9.97 1.89 23.54
C ASN A 153 9.21 2.86 22.63
N ALA A 154 9.82 3.31 21.53
CA ALA A 154 9.17 4.18 20.56
C ALA A 154 7.93 3.51 19.91
N CYS A 155 8.03 2.23 19.56
CA CYS A 155 6.89 1.45 19.05
C CYS A 155 5.75 1.31 20.08
N ALA A 156 6.10 1.12 21.35
CA ALA A 156 5.14 1.05 22.44
C ALA A 156 4.45 2.40 22.66
N ASP A 157 5.19 3.51 22.58
CA ASP A 157 4.65 4.86 22.73
C ASP A 157 3.66 5.21 21.60
N VAL A 158 3.94 4.82 20.34
CA VAL A 158 2.98 4.97 19.23
C VAL A 158 1.73 4.13 19.46
N THR A 159 1.89 2.86 19.87
CA THR A 159 0.73 1.99 20.17
C THR A 159 -0.12 2.56 21.30
N GLN A 160 0.54 3.12 22.33
CA GLN A 160 -0.14 3.74 23.45
C GLN A 160 -0.90 4.99 23.03
N ARG A 161 -0.31 5.85 22.19
CA ARG A 161 -0.99 7.02 21.61
C ARG A 161 -2.21 6.62 20.79
N MET A 162 -2.07 5.66 19.87
CA MET A 162 -3.21 5.12 19.11
C MET A 162 -4.33 4.63 20.05
N MET A 163 -3.98 3.94 21.15
CA MET A 163 -4.97 3.50 22.15
C MET A 163 -5.65 4.66 22.87
N THR A 164 -4.88 5.62 23.41
CA THR A 164 -5.43 6.73 24.22
C THR A 164 -6.23 7.71 23.38
N GLU A 165 -5.83 7.93 22.12
CA GLU A 165 -6.52 8.82 21.20
C GLU A 165 -7.79 8.14 20.64
N THR A 166 -7.76 6.83 20.37
CA THR A 166 -8.93 6.12 19.83
C THR A 166 -9.95 5.77 20.91
N PHE A 167 -9.49 5.36 22.10
CA PHE A 167 -10.33 4.86 23.19
C PHE A 167 -10.00 5.54 24.52
N PRO A 168 -10.24 6.86 24.66
CA PRO A 168 -9.83 7.62 25.85
C PRO A 168 -10.52 7.15 27.15
N SER A 169 -11.68 6.51 27.04
CA SER A 169 -12.44 6.00 28.19
C SER A 169 -12.02 4.62 28.67
N LEU A 170 -11.24 3.86 27.88
CA LEU A 170 -10.85 2.49 28.24
C LEU A 170 -9.73 2.49 29.28
N ARG A 171 -9.96 1.76 30.39
CA ARG A 171 -8.99 1.63 31.47
C ARG A 171 -8.01 0.48 31.20
N PRO A 172 -6.68 0.69 31.37
CA PRO A 172 -5.70 -0.38 31.32
C PRO A 172 -6.02 -1.53 32.28
N GLY A 173 -5.72 -2.77 31.87
CA GLY A 173 -5.96 -3.98 32.68
C GLY A 173 -7.38 -4.55 32.57
N THR A 174 -8.24 -3.95 31.76
CA THR A 174 -9.54 -4.54 31.39
C THR A 174 -9.38 -5.46 30.19
N ARG A 175 -10.21 -6.51 30.11
CA ARG A 175 -10.23 -7.44 28.96
C ARG A 175 -10.48 -6.72 27.63
N GLU A 176 -11.34 -5.70 27.65
CA GLU A 176 -11.63 -4.88 26.47
C GLU A 176 -10.41 -4.05 26.03
N TYR A 177 -9.72 -3.40 26.98
CA TYR A 177 -8.49 -2.67 26.69
C TYR A 177 -7.43 -3.57 26.09
N ASP A 178 -7.21 -4.76 26.65
CA ASP A 178 -6.20 -5.70 26.15
C ASP A 178 -6.54 -6.20 24.74
N SER A 179 -7.82 -6.47 24.47
CA SER A 179 -8.30 -6.83 23.14
C SER A 179 -8.04 -5.73 22.11
N LYS A 180 -8.44 -4.48 22.41
CA LYS A 180 -8.21 -3.33 21.54
C LYS A 180 -6.72 -3.02 21.37
N LYS A 181 -5.90 -3.20 22.41
CA LYS A 181 -4.43 -3.04 22.36
C LYS A 181 -3.78 -4.03 21.41
N VAL A 182 -4.24 -5.28 21.36
CA VAL A 182 -3.76 -6.28 20.40
C VAL A 182 -4.07 -5.83 18.96
N ILE A 183 -5.27 -5.32 18.70
CA ILE A 183 -5.66 -4.77 17.40
C ILE A 183 -4.76 -3.58 17.03
N MET A 184 -4.57 -2.62 17.95
CA MET A 184 -3.72 -1.45 17.71
C MET A 184 -2.27 -1.82 17.44
N LYS A 185 -1.73 -2.83 18.14
CA LYS A 185 -0.38 -3.34 17.85
C LYS A 185 -0.30 -3.90 16.42
N ARG A 186 -1.32 -4.66 15.96
CA ARG A 186 -1.36 -5.20 14.59
C ARG A 186 -1.45 -4.08 13.55
N TYR A 187 -2.32 -3.11 13.79
CA TYR A 187 -2.49 -1.92 12.95
C TYR A 187 -1.21 -1.11 12.85
N ARG A 188 -0.54 -0.82 13.98
CA ARG A 188 0.74 -0.12 13.98
C ARG A 188 1.79 -0.81 13.10
N VAL A 189 1.95 -2.13 13.25
CA VAL A 189 2.95 -2.89 12.46
C VAL A 189 2.60 -2.78 10.98
N LEU A 190 1.36 -3.07 10.59
CA LEU A 190 0.93 -2.99 9.20
C LEU A 190 1.10 -1.58 8.61
N ALA A 191 0.70 -0.55 9.34
CA ALA A 191 0.86 0.84 8.93
C ALA A 191 2.33 1.22 8.75
N SER A 192 3.22 0.77 9.66
CA SER A 192 4.66 1.00 9.49
C SER A 192 5.22 0.32 8.25
N ARG A 193 4.71 -0.88 7.87
CA ARG A 193 5.10 -1.54 6.62
C ARG A 193 4.70 -0.71 5.41
N PHE A 194 3.44 -0.26 5.37
CA PHE A 194 2.94 0.63 4.32
C PHE A 194 3.71 1.95 4.25
N GLN A 195 4.07 2.52 5.40
CA GLN A 195 4.83 3.77 5.45
C GLN A 195 6.19 3.62 4.77
N VAL A 196 6.87 2.47 4.86
CA VAL A 196 8.15 2.24 4.15
C VAL A 196 7.94 2.27 2.62
N PHE A 197 6.87 1.66 2.09
CA PHE A 197 6.54 1.77 0.66
C PHE A 197 6.27 3.23 0.27
N VAL A 198 5.49 3.93 1.09
CA VAL A 198 5.10 5.33 0.82
C VAL A 198 6.30 6.28 0.86
N ASP A 199 7.19 6.12 1.84
CA ASP A 199 8.41 6.92 1.96
C ASP A 199 9.32 6.76 0.73
N LYS A 200 9.31 5.57 0.10
CA LYS A 200 10.16 5.26 -1.06
C LYS A 200 9.53 5.63 -2.40
N PHE A 201 8.25 5.34 -2.61
CA PHE A 201 7.61 5.42 -3.93
C PHE A 201 6.51 6.47 -4.03
N GLY A 202 6.05 7.02 -2.92
CA GLY A 202 4.94 7.97 -2.85
C GLY A 202 3.63 7.34 -2.36
N LEU A 203 2.68 8.19 -2.01
CA LEU A 203 1.46 7.80 -1.29
C LEU A 203 0.58 6.82 -2.08
N ALA A 204 0.46 7.03 -3.39
CA ALA A 204 -0.41 6.24 -4.25
C ALA A 204 0.02 4.78 -4.42
N ILE A 205 1.21 4.40 -3.94
CA ILE A 205 1.68 3.00 -3.99
C ILE A 205 0.71 2.03 -3.31
N LEU A 206 -0.04 2.50 -2.30
CA LEU A 206 -1.01 1.68 -1.58
C LEU A 206 -2.20 1.23 -2.45
N CYS A 207 -2.51 1.97 -3.52
CA CYS A 207 -3.49 1.57 -4.53
C CYS A 207 -3.00 0.40 -5.40
N PHE A 208 -1.68 0.28 -5.55
CA PHE A 208 -1.06 -0.68 -6.47
C PHE A 208 -0.56 -1.95 -5.76
N ILE A 209 -0.65 -2.00 -4.43
CA ILE A 209 -0.49 -3.23 -3.66
C ILE A 209 -1.85 -3.92 -3.63
N GLN A 210 -2.06 -5.00 -4.37
CA GLN A 210 -3.38 -5.66 -4.39
C GLN A 210 -3.69 -6.36 -3.07
N PRO A 211 -4.82 -6.05 -2.38
CA PRO A 211 -5.29 -6.91 -1.31
C PRO A 211 -5.68 -8.28 -1.89
N PHE A 212 -5.59 -9.33 -1.05
CA PHE A 212 -6.09 -10.67 -1.38
C PHE A 212 -7.63 -10.74 -1.55
N GLN A 213 -8.33 -9.62 -1.40
CA GLN A 213 -9.78 -9.52 -1.51
C GLN A 213 -10.14 -8.64 -2.72
N GLY A 214 -10.71 -9.26 -3.75
CA GLY A 214 -11.28 -8.59 -4.92
C GLY A 214 -12.21 -9.57 -5.63
N THR A 215 -13.36 -9.09 -6.08
CA THR A 215 -14.40 -9.95 -6.68
C THR A 215 -14.12 -10.29 -8.15
N ARG A 216 -13.19 -9.56 -8.79
CA ARG A 216 -12.93 -9.61 -10.24
C ARG A 216 -11.47 -9.91 -10.64
N GLY A 217 -10.60 -10.28 -9.70
CA GLY A 217 -9.18 -10.55 -9.96
C GLY A 217 -8.78 -12.00 -9.67
N PRO A 218 -7.60 -12.46 -10.16
CA PRO A 218 -7.03 -13.74 -9.72
C PRO A 218 -6.92 -13.76 -8.20
N SER A 219 -7.25 -14.89 -7.57
CA SER A 219 -7.20 -15.12 -6.11
C SER A 219 -5.77 -15.15 -5.53
N TRP A 220 -4.87 -14.34 -6.08
CA TRP A 220 -3.44 -14.36 -5.83
C TRP A 220 -2.91 -13.09 -5.17
N GLY A 221 -3.76 -12.11 -4.83
CA GLY A 221 -3.33 -10.89 -4.14
C GLY A 221 -2.60 -11.16 -2.81
N ILE A 222 -2.00 -10.13 -2.23
CA ILE A 222 -1.27 -10.30 -0.97
C ILE A 222 -2.11 -9.72 0.16
N SER A 223 -2.46 -10.57 1.12
CA SER A 223 -3.25 -10.12 2.26
C SER A 223 -2.43 -9.18 3.13
N ASP A 224 -3.10 -8.23 3.76
CA ASP A 224 -2.48 -7.32 4.73
C ASP A 224 -1.78 -8.09 5.87
N ASN A 225 -2.28 -9.29 6.23
CA ASN A 225 -1.61 -10.17 7.18
C ASN A 225 -0.25 -10.66 6.69
N LYS A 226 -0.13 -11.05 5.41
CA LYS A 226 1.16 -11.44 4.84
C LYS A 226 2.14 -10.28 4.82
N ILE A 227 1.69 -9.06 4.49
CA ILE A 227 2.54 -7.86 4.52
C ILE A 227 3.02 -7.57 5.95
N ARG A 228 2.12 -7.69 6.94
CA ARG A 228 2.42 -7.51 8.36
C ARG A 228 3.47 -8.50 8.89
N GLU A 229 3.47 -9.72 8.37
CA GLU A 229 4.35 -10.82 8.80
C GLU A 229 5.78 -10.72 8.24
N ILE A 230 6.01 -9.88 7.23
CA ILE A 230 7.37 -9.59 6.74
C ILE A 230 8.17 -8.92 7.86
N ASN A 231 9.34 -9.46 8.19
CA ASN A 231 10.23 -8.88 9.18
C ASN A 231 10.90 -7.59 8.64
N ASP A 232 11.45 -6.77 9.54
CA ASP A 232 12.02 -5.45 9.19
C ASP A 232 13.16 -5.59 8.16
N THR A 233 14.10 -6.50 8.41
CA THR A 233 15.28 -6.71 7.56
C THR A 233 14.90 -7.09 6.13
N ASN A 234 13.98 -8.05 5.97
CA ASN A 234 13.54 -8.51 4.66
C ASN A 234 12.69 -7.47 3.95
N LEU A 235 11.85 -6.72 4.68
CA LEU A 235 11.12 -5.61 4.07
C LEU A 235 12.10 -4.58 3.51
N LYS A 236 13.13 -4.21 4.28
CA LYS A 236 14.13 -3.23 3.82
C LYS A 236 14.83 -3.72 2.55
N ALA A 237 15.39 -4.91 2.60
CA ALA A 237 16.08 -5.49 1.45
C ALA A 237 15.15 -5.61 0.24
N PHE A 238 13.89 -5.97 0.46
CA PHE A 238 12.89 -6.02 -0.60
C PHE A 238 12.58 -4.65 -1.21
N ILE A 239 12.50 -3.59 -0.40
CA ILE A 239 12.28 -2.24 -0.89
C ILE A 239 13.48 -1.75 -1.71
N ASP A 240 14.70 -2.12 -1.30
CA ASP A 240 15.91 -1.83 -2.07
C ASP A 240 15.92 -2.58 -3.42
N ILE A 241 15.51 -3.85 -3.44
CA ILE A 241 15.31 -4.63 -4.68
C ILE A 241 14.26 -3.98 -5.58
N LEU A 242 13.12 -3.56 -5.03
CA LEU A 242 12.06 -2.88 -5.79
C LEU A 242 12.54 -1.56 -6.38
N ASP A 243 13.31 -0.77 -5.63
CA ASP A 243 13.84 0.50 -6.14
C ASP A 243 14.88 0.30 -7.22
N GLN A 244 15.79 -0.67 -7.04
CA GLN A 244 16.79 -1.04 -8.04
C GLN A 244 16.13 -1.52 -9.36
N SER A 245 15.10 -2.35 -9.26
CA SER A 245 14.49 -3.00 -10.43
C SER A 245 13.37 -2.18 -11.09
N GLN A 246 12.59 -1.45 -10.31
CA GLN A 246 11.30 -0.85 -10.73
C GLN A 246 11.08 0.56 -10.17
N GLY A 247 12.05 1.15 -9.47
CA GLY A 247 11.84 2.37 -8.68
C GLY A 247 11.33 3.55 -9.51
N ASP A 248 11.92 3.79 -10.69
CA ASP A 248 11.53 4.90 -11.57
C ASP A 248 10.10 4.72 -12.10
N TYR A 249 9.73 3.51 -12.50
CA TYR A 249 8.37 3.19 -12.93
C TYR A 249 7.38 3.36 -11.78
N LEU A 250 7.66 2.81 -10.60
CA LEU A 250 6.76 2.90 -9.44
C LEU A 250 6.55 4.35 -8.99
N ARG A 251 7.61 5.17 -8.94
CA ARG A 251 7.51 6.60 -8.65
C ARG A 251 6.69 7.35 -9.71
N SER A 252 6.85 7.01 -10.98
CA SER A 252 6.10 7.62 -12.09
C SER A 252 4.60 7.26 -12.03
N VAL A 253 4.28 5.99 -11.80
CA VAL A 253 2.91 5.50 -11.62
C VAL A 253 2.25 6.17 -10.41
N CYS A 254 2.96 6.24 -9.28
CA CYS A 254 2.43 6.87 -8.08
C CYS A 254 2.13 8.35 -8.31
N LYS A 255 3.06 9.09 -8.91
CA LYS A 255 2.88 10.50 -9.26
C LYS A 255 1.70 10.71 -10.21
N ALA A 256 1.56 9.88 -11.23
CA ALA A 256 0.44 9.97 -12.18
C ALA A 256 -0.91 9.68 -11.49
N ALA A 257 -0.94 8.76 -10.53
CA ALA A 257 -2.16 8.39 -9.80
C ALA A 257 -2.56 9.38 -8.69
N GLU A 258 -1.72 10.35 -8.31
CA GLU A 258 -2.00 11.28 -7.20
C GLU A 258 -3.31 12.08 -7.36
N PRO A 259 -3.65 12.66 -8.52
CA PRO A 259 -4.91 13.39 -8.70
C PRO A 259 -6.13 12.47 -8.54
N LEU A 260 -6.05 11.25 -9.09
CA LEU A 260 -7.08 10.22 -9.00
C LEU A 260 -7.27 9.79 -7.54
N LEU A 261 -6.17 9.51 -6.85
CA LEU A 261 -6.19 9.17 -5.44
C LEU A 261 -6.83 10.28 -4.60
N SER A 262 -6.47 11.53 -4.88
CA SER A 262 -6.95 12.70 -4.16
C SER A 262 -8.47 12.85 -4.27
N SER A 263 -9.05 12.58 -5.44
CA SER A 263 -10.51 12.63 -5.65
C SER A 263 -11.24 11.41 -5.05
N LEU A 264 -10.59 10.24 -5.12
CA LEU A 264 -11.16 8.97 -4.67
C LEU A 264 -11.23 8.87 -3.14
N ILE A 265 -10.14 9.20 -2.45
CA ILE A 265 -9.97 8.92 -1.01
C ILE A 265 -10.28 10.12 -0.12
N TYR A 266 -9.96 11.33 -0.57
CA TYR A 266 -10.09 12.53 0.27
C TYR A 266 -11.39 13.30 -0.02
N THR A 267 -11.90 13.99 0.99
CA THR A 267 -13.04 14.91 0.88
C THR A 267 -12.62 16.24 0.22
N SER A 268 -12.03 16.18 -0.98
CA SER A 268 -11.64 17.39 -1.73
C SER A 268 -12.74 17.76 -2.71
N SER A 269 -13.15 19.03 -2.74
CA SER A 269 -14.12 19.62 -3.68
C SER A 269 -13.55 19.80 -5.10
N SER A 270 -12.83 18.81 -5.61
CA SER A 270 -12.38 18.80 -7.00
C SER A 270 -13.52 18.34 -7.89
N LYS A 271 -13.69 18.98 -9.06
CA LYS A 271 -14.49 18.42 -10.17
C LYS A 271 -14.08 16.96 -10.37
N ALA A 272 -15.04 16.11 -10.75
CA ALA A 272 -14.77 14.72 -11.11
C ALA A 272 -13.77 14.72 -12.27
N ALA A 273 -12.50 14.46 -11.96
CA ALA A 273 -11.49 14.22 -12.97
C ALA A 273 -11.88 12.92 -13.68
N GLU A 274 -11.91 12.95 -15.00
CA GLU A 274 -12.16 11.77 -15.82
C GLU A 274 -10.83 11.18 -16.24
N PHE A 275 -10.62 9.92 -15.90
CA PHE A 275 -9.40 9.18 -16.24
C PHE A 275 -9.70 8.19 -17.38
N PRO A 276 -8.76 7.97 -18.32
CA PRO A 276 -8.94 6.94 -19.36
C PRO A 276 -9.15 5.54 -18.75
N LEU A 277 -8.61 5.30 -17.55
CA LEU A 277 -8.85 4.10 -16.76
C LEU A 277 -10.33 3.78 -16.55
N GLU A 278 -11.22 4.77 -16.56
CA GLU A 278 -12.66 4.58 -16.34
C GLU A 278 -13.42 4.17 -17.60
N ARG A 279 -12.81 4.35 -18.77
CA ARG A 279 -13.45 4.12 -20.08
C ARG A 279 -12.94 2.86 -20.78
N ILE A 280 -11.71 2.45 -20.49
CA ILE A 280 -11.10 1.26 -21.08
C ILE A 280 -11.73 -0.01 -20.49
N GLU A 281 -11.92 -1.04 -21.32
CA GLU A 281 -12.42 -2.33 -20.86
C GLU A 281 -11.39 -3.03 -19.97
N THR A 282 -11.85 -3.71 -18.91
CA THR A 282 -10.98 -4.45 -17.99
C THR A 282 -10.13 -5.49 -18.73
N ALA A 283 -10.69 -6.14 -19.75
CA ALA A 283 -9.99 -7.13 -20.56
C ALA A 283 -8.79 -6.53 -21.30
N ASP A 284 -8.89 -5.28 -21.77
CA ASP A 284 -7.82 -4.60 -22.48
C ASP A 284 -6.69 -4.17 -21.53
N ILE A 285 -7.03 -3.69 -20.33
CA ILE A 285 -6.04 -3.40 -19.27
C ILE A 285 -5.20 -4.65 -19.00
N LEU A 286 -5.84 -5.82 -18.89
CA LEU A 286 -5.17 -7.09 -18.61
C LEU A 286 -4.23 -7.58 -19.71
N GLN A 287 -4.25 -6.97 -20.91
CA GLN A 287 -3.29 -7.23 -21.99
C GLN A 287 -2.07 -6.31 -21.96
N LEU A 288 -2.08 -5.27 -21.13
CA LEU A 288 -0.98 -4.32 -21.07
C LEU A 288 0.17 -4.88 -20.20
N PRO A 289 1.42 -4.88 -20.70
CA PRO A 289 2.55 -5.31 -19.91
C PRO A 289 2.85 -4.28 -18.83
N LYS A 290 3.26 -4.77 -17.67
CA LYS A 290 3.79 -3.98 -16.57
C LYS A 290 4.97 -3.14 -17.05
N GLY A 291 5.04 -1.90 -16.58
CA GLY A 291 6.11 -0.99 -16.98
C GLY A 291 5.84 -0.29 -18.31
N SER A 292 4.73 -0.57 -18.99
CA SER A 292 4.38 0.11 -20.24
C SER A 292 3.88 1.54 -20.01
N ASP A 293 4.15 2.40 -21.00
CA ASP A 293 3.59 3.74 -21.06
C ASP A 293 2.07 3.73 -21.21
N ASP A 294 1.48 2.67 -21.77
CA ASP A 294 0.04 2.50 -21.89
C ASP A 294 -0.63 2.47 -20.51
N LEU A 295 -0.06 1.74 -19.54
CA LEU A 295 -0.57 1.75 -18.17
C LEU A 295 -0.47 3.14 -17.54
N LEU A 296 0.65 3.85 -17.73
CA LEU A 296 0.82 5.21 -17.25
C LEU A 296 -0.20 6.19 -17.88
N PHE A 297 -0.51 6.01 -19.16
CA PHE A 297 -1.50 6.82 -19.88
C PHE A 297 -2.90 6.72 -19.23
N LEU A 298 -3.27 5.55 -18.71
CA LEU A 298 -4.57 5.36 -18.05
C LEU A 298 -4.77 6.24 -16.81
N LEU A 299 -3.70 6.74 -16.20
CA LEU A 299 -3.74 7.57 -14.98
C LEU A 299 -3.72 9.07 -15.25
N ARG A 300 -3.63 9.50 -16.52
CA ARG A 300 -3.60 10.93 -16.86
C ARG A 300 -4.98 11.57 -16.68
N ASP A 301 -5.01 12.77 -16.13
CA ASP A 301 -6.23 13.55 -15.98
C ASP A 301 -6.54 14.28 -17.28
N VAL A 302 -7.54 13.78 -18.02
CA VAL A 302 -7.95 14.33 -19.32
C VAL A 302 -8.44 15.77 -19.20
N SER A 303 -8.93 16.17 -18.02
CA SER A 303 -9.47 17.51 -17.74
C SER A 303 -8.39 18.58 -17.64
N ARG A 304 -7.13 18.18 -17.41
CA ARG A 304 -5.98 19.08 -17.29
C ARG A 304 -5.19 19.24 -18.58
N ASP A 305 -5.28 18.28 -19.49
CA ASP A 305 -4.41 18.24 -20.67
C ASP A 305 -4.93 19.04 -21.86
N GLY A 306 -6.15 19.61 -21.84
CA GLY A 306 -6.62 20.63 -22.79
C GLY A 306 -6.44 20.30 -24.29
N SER A 307 -6.15 19.05 -24.60
CA SER A 307 -5.78 18.56 -25.93
C SER A 307 -6.88 17.61 -26.35
N THR A 308 -7.93 18.19 -26.90
CA THR A 308 -8.93 17.48 -27.68
C THR A 308 -8.24 16.65 -28.77
N PHE A 309 -8.54 15.36 -28.83
CA PHE A 309 -8.68 14.69 -30.11
C PHE A 309 -10.11 14.92 -30.62
#